data_AF-A0A4V3ERQ5-F1
#
_entry.id   AF-A0A4V3ERQ5-F1
#
_cell.length_a   1.000
_cell.length_b   1.000
_cell.length_c   1.000
_cell.angle_alpha   90.00
_cell.angle_beta   90.00
_cell.angle_gamma   90.00
#
_symmetry.space_group_name_H-M   'P 1'
#
loop_
_entity.id
_entity.type
_entity.pdbx_description
1 polymer ?
#
loop_
_entity_poly.entity_id
_entity_poly.type
_entity_poly.pdbx_seq_one_letter_code
_entity_poly.pdbx_strand_id
1 'polypeptide(L)'
;MKTQNESSRRKFMGAVLMGTTASTLSLITGPVYAAMPNYDDKKMAEADDWFNKIKGTHRIVYDGSTPHDGFPIIWNWAFYLSNNETGSKDDDITAMTVLRHNAIPFALKSEVWKKYKLGEVFGVNDNTTNAAALRNPYYEPQNGDFPMPVIQGIKEMQERGAMFCVCNLALSVYSGAVAEKMGLDAKKVYQEWVDAVHAEIQIVPSGVWALGRAQQNGCGYIFAGN
;
A
#
# COMPACT_ATOMS: atom_id res chain seq x y z
N MET A 1 -32.57 -26.49 6.92
CA MET A 1 -31.83 -25.77 7.97
C MET A 1 -30.74 -26.69 8.50
N LYS A 2 -29.49 -26.57 8.04
CA LYS A 2 -28.37 -27.38 8.55
C LYS A 2 -27.60 -26.55 9.57
N THR A 3 -27.58 -27.05 10.80
CA THR A 3 -26.89 -26.50 11.98
C THR A 3 -25.39 -26.43 11.73
N GLN A 4 -24.81 -25.25 11.97
CA GLN A 4 -23.39 -24.98 11.79
C GLN A 4 -22.53 -25.59 12.90
N ASN A 5 -21.36 -26.03 12.47
CA ASN A 5 -20.38 -26.84 13.17
C ASN A 5 -19.51 -25.98 14.10
N GLU A 6 -20.00 -25.63 15.29
CA GLU A 6 -19.21 -24.92 16.30
C GLU A 6 -17.98 -25.71 16.81
N SER A 7 -17.98 -27.04 16.63
CA SER A 7 -16.87 -27.90 17.10
C SER A 7 -15.62 -27.81 16.19
N SER A 8 -15.81 -27.46 14.92
CA SER A 8 -14.72 -27.38 13.94
C SER A 8 -13.82 -26.17 14.17
N ARG A 9 -14.39 -25.01 14.54
CA ARG A 9 -13.63 -23.79 14.82
C ARG A 9 -12.76 -23.93 16.07
N ARG A 10 -13.27 -24.55 17.14
CA ARG A 10 -12.51 -24.82 18.38
C ARG A 10 -11.41 -25.86 18.19
N LYS A 11 -11.62 -26.88 17.35
CA LYS A 11 -10.57 -27.86 17.00
C LYS A 11 -9.44 -27.26 16.17
N PHE A 12 -9.74 -26.31 15.27
CA PHE A 12 -8.71 -25.60 14.52
C PHE A 12 -7.82 -24.74 15.43
N MET A 13 -8.41 -24.02 16.40
CA MET A 13 -7.65 -23.24 17.37
C MET A 13 -6.81 -24.11 18.32
N GLY A 14 -7.27 -25.30 18.67
CA GLY A 14 -6.51 -26.25 19.51
C GLY A 14 -5.31 -26.89 18.79
N ALA A 15 -5.37 -27.05 17.47
CA ALA A 15 -4.30 -27.67 16.68
C ALA A 15 -3.11 -26.72 16.41
N VAL A 16 -3.35 -25.40 16.40
CA VAL A 16 -2.30 -24.39 16.18
C VAL A 16 -1.36 -24.26 17.40
N LEU A 17 -1.82 -24.60 18.61
CA LEU A 17 -1.06 -24.43 19.84
C LEU A 17 -0.06 -25.57 20.14
N MET A 18 -0.10 -26.69 19.42
CA MET A 18 0.72 -27.88 19.72
C MET A 18 1.62 -28.35 18.57
N GLY A 19 1.76 -27.58 17.49
CA GLY A 19 2.63 -27.91 16.35
C GLY A 19 3.93 -27.10 16.35
N THR A 20 4.99 -27.60 16.97
CA THR A 20 6.30 -26.94 17.08
C THR A 20 7.19 -27.02 15.83
N THR A 21 6.66 -27.29 14.64
CA THR A 21 7.49 -27.39 13.42
C THR A 21 6.76 -26.92 12.16
N ALA A 22 6.70 -25.60 11.94
CA ALA A 22 6.53 -24.98 10.61
C ALA A 22 6.88 -23.48 10.67
N SER A 23 8.03 -23.15 10.08
CA SER A 23 8.35 -21.92 9.32
C SER A 23 7.55 -20.63 9.61
N THR A 24 8.25 -19.64 10.18
CA THR A 24 8.03 -18.17 10.12
C THR A 24 6.67 -17.56 10.53
N LEU A 25 5.60 -18.33 10.74
CA LEU A 25 4.30 -17.81 11.21
C LEU A 25 4.14 -17.80 12.74
N SER A 26 5.03 -18.48 13.48
CA SER A 26 4.92 -18.61 14.94
C SER A 26 5.45 -17.41 15.76
N LEU A 27 5.88 -16.33 15.10
CA LEU A 27 6.33 -15.10 15.78
C LEU A 27 5.18 -14.14 16.11
N ILE A 28 3.93 -14.49 15.80
CA ILE A 28 2.76 -13.65 16.07
C ILE A 28 2.14 -13.96 17.45
N THR A 29 2.96 -14.10 18.49
CA THR A 29 2.49 -14.17 19.89
C THR A 29 3.04 -12.98 20.67
N GLY A 30 2.30 -11.86 20.62
CA GLY A 30 2.68 -10.62 21.28
C GLY A 30 1.78 -9.42 20.95
N PRO A 31 2.09 -8.22 21.50
CA PRO A 31 1.29 -6.98 21.46
C PRO A 31 0.94 -6.44 20.07
N VAL A 32 1.44 -7.07 19.00
CA VAL A 32 1.08 -6.81 17.60
C VAL A 32 -0.43 -6.93 17.36
N TYR A 33 -1.12 -7.87 18.02
CA TYR A 33 -2.60 -7.97 17.94
C TYR A 33 -3.34 -6.77 18.57
N ALA A 34 -2.75 -6.10 19.57
CA ALA A 34 -3.37 -4.98 20.26
C ALA A 34 -3.31 -3.65 19.47
N ALA A 35 -2.65 -3.66 18.32
CA ALA A 35 -2.51 -2.52 17.42
C ALA A 35 -3.25 -2.71 16.08
N MET A 36 -4.06 -3.77 15.93
CA MET A 36 -4.90 -3.91 14.75
C MET A 36 -5.87 -2.73 14.66
N PRO A 37 -6.04 -2.13 13.47
CA PRO A 37 -6.94 -0.99 13.31
C PRO A 37 -8.35 -1.39 13.74
N ASN A 38 -8.95 -0.59 14.62
CA ASN A 38 -10.35 -0.78 14.97
C ASN A 38 -11.22 -0.53 13.74
N TYR A 39 -12.23 -1.38 13.58
CA TYR A 39 -13.26 -1.19 12.58
C TYR A 39 -14.05 0.09 12.87
N ASP A 40 -14.22 0.92 11.84
CA ASP A 40 -14.92 2.21 11.90
C ASP A 40 -15.83 2.29 10.68
N ASP A 41 -17.14 2.17 10.90
CA ASP A 41 -18.17 2.13 9.84
C ASP A 41 -18.05 3.30 8.87
N LYS A 42 -17.81 4.50 9.39
CA LYS A 42 -17.73 5.72 8.58
C LYS A 42 -16.51 5.67 7.67
N LYS A 43 -15.34 5.30 8.22
CA LYS A 43 -14.10 5.17 7.42
C LYS A 43 -14.23 4.05 6.37
N MET A 44 -14.96 2.99 6.66
CA MET A 44 -15.20 1.91 5.68
C MET A 44 -16.10 2.38 4.54
N ALA A 45 -17.17 3.10 4.86
CA ALA A 45 -18.06 3.68 3.85
C ALA A 45 -17.30 4.69 2.97
N GLU A 46 -16.52 5.59 3.58
CA GLU A 46 -15.68 6.54 2.84
C GLU A 46 -14.66 5.85 1.93
N ALA A 47 -14.04 4.74 2.39
CA ALA A 47 -13.11 3.97 1.59
C ALA A 47 -13.80 3.22 0.43
N ASP A 48 -15.04 2.78 0.59
CA ASP A 48 -15.83 2.15 -0.47
C ASP A 48 -16.29 3.19 -1.50
N ASP A 49 -16.79 4.35 -1.03
CA ASP A 49 -17.23 5.47 -1.87
C ASP A 49 -16.09 6.08 -2.69
N TRP A 50 -14.84 5.99 -2.21
CA TRP A 50 -13.66 6.46 -2.94
C TRP A 50 -13.51 5.80 -4.32
N PHE A 51 -13.96 4.55 -4.49
CA PHE A 51 -13.93 3.85 -5.78
C PHE A 51 -14.89 4.45 -6.83
N ASN A 52 -15.88 5.24 -6.42
CA ASN A 52 -16.77 5.96 -7.35
C ASN A 52 -16.02 7.02 -8.19
N LYS A 53 -14.77 7.33 -7.82
CA LYS A 53 -13.88 8.21 -8.61
C LYS A 53 -13.29 7.52 -9.83
N ILE A 54 -13.35 6.19 -9.93
CA ILE A 54 -12.89 5.46 -11.12
C ILE A 54 -13.73 5.90 -12.32
N LYS A 55 -13.05 6.38 -13.36
CA LYS A 55 -13.66 6.99 -14.54
C LYS A 55 -13.16 6.36 -15.84
N GLY A 56 -13.84 6.69 -16.92
CA GLY A 56 -13.40 6.42 -18.27
C GLY A 56 -13.46 4.96 -18.71
N THR A 57 -13.05 4.72 -19.95
CA THR A 57 -13.05 3.41 -20.57
C THR A 57 -11.77 2.63 -20.30
N HIS A 58 -10.63 3.32 -20.11
CA HIS A 58 -9.33 2.72 -19.86
C HIS A 58 -9.04 2.62 -18.36
N ARG A 59 -9.27 1.44 -17.77
CA ARG A 59 -9.21 1.23 -16.33
C ARG A 59 -8.24 0.11 -15.96
N ILE A 60 -7.24 0.44 -15.15
CA ILE A 60 -6.25 -0.53 -14.67
C ILE A 60 -5.96 -0.34 -13.18
N VAL A 61 -5.73 -1.44 -12.47
CA VAL A 61 -5.19 -1.44 -11.12
C VAL A 61 -3.89 -2.22 -11.06
N TYR A 62 -2.87 -1.59 -10.47
CA TYR A 62 -1.57 -2.18 -10.19
C TYR A 62 -1.50 -2.66 -8.74
N ASP A 63 -1.16 -3.93 -8.58
CA ASP A 63 -0.80 -4.49 -7.30
C ASP A 63 0.66 -4.17 -6.96
N GLY A 64 0.85 -3.04 -6.29
CA GLY A 64 2.14 -2.63 -5.74
C GLY A 64 2.39 -3.32 -4.41
N SER A 65 2.78 -4.59 -4.45
CA SER A 65 3.09 -5.33 -3.23
C SER A 65 4.52 -5.14 -2.75
N THR A 66 5.46 -4.76 -3.63
CA THR A 66 6.88 -4.55 -3.29
C THR A 66 7.39 -3.23 -3.88
N PRO A 67 8.54 -2.70 -3.40
CA PRO A 67 9.15 -1.51 -3.99
C PRO A 67 9.35 -1.60 -5.50
N HIS A 68 9.82 -2.76 -5.97
CA HIS A 68 10.03 -3.11 -7.38
C HIS A 68 10.50 -1.94 -8.25
N ASP A 69 11.61 -1.30 -7.84
CA ASP A 69 12.23 -0.18 -8.56
C ASP A 69 11.26 0.97 -8.95
N GLY A 70 10.19 1.15 -8.18
CA GLY A 70 9.16 2.15 -8.41
C GLY A 70 8.12 1.78 -9.48
N PHE A 71 8.15 0.58 -10.06
CA PHE A 71 7.19 0.16 -11.11
C PHE A 71 5.71 0.28 -10.72
N PRO A 72 5.30 0.06 -9.45
CA PRO A 72 3.94 0.37 -9.03
C PRO A 72 3.51 1.82 -9.26
N ILE A 73 4.43 2.78 -9.35
CA ILE A 73 4.15 4.18 -9.71
C ILE A 73 4.39 4.40 -11.20
N ILE A 74 5.56 3.99 -11.73
CA ILE A 74 5.99 4.24 -13.11
C ILE A 74 4.95 3.76 -14.13
N TRP A 75 4.30 2.63 -13.88
CA TRP A 75 3.32 2.10 -14.81
C TRP A 75 2.02 2.92 -14.89
N ASN A 76 1.68 3.74 -13.89
CA ASN A 76 0.59 4.72 -14.04
C ASN A 76 0.96 5.74 -15.12
N TRP A 77 2.17 6.30 -15.05
CA TRP A 77 2.67 7.22 -16.08
C TRP A 77 2.69 6.56 -17.47
N ALA A 78 3.22 5.33 -17.58
CA ALA A 78 3.28 4.61 -18.85
C ALA A 78 1.88 4.31 -19.43
N PHE A 79 0.91 3.98 -18.58
CA PHE A 79 -0.47 3.71 -19.01
C PHE A 79 -1.16 4.98 -19.50
N TYR A 80 -1.00 6.10 -18.79
CA TYR A 80 -1.52 7.38 -19.24
C TYR A 80 -0.87 7.82 -20.55
N LEU A 81 0.47 7.80 -20.63
CA LEU A 81 1.23 8.17 -21.83
C LEU A 81 0.77 7.39 -23.06
N SER A 82 0.75 6.05 -22.96
CA SER A 82 0.39 5.19 -24.10
C SER A 82 -1.06 5.34 -24.55
N ASN A 83 -2.01 5.57 -23.64
CA ASN A 83 -3.40 5.86 -24.02
C ASN A 83 -3.54 7.26 -24.61
N ASN A 84 -2.76 8.26 -24.17
CA ASN A 84 -2.75 9.56 -24.81
C ASN A 84 -2.20 9.50 -26.24
N GLU A 85 -1.15 8.71 -26.47
CA GLU A 85 -0.57 8.48 -27.81
C GLU A 85 -1.56 7.81 -28.78
N THR A 86 -2.53 7.05 -28.26
CA THR A 86 -3.62 6.45 -29.06
C THR A 86 -4.88 7.31 -29.12
N GLY A 87 -4.86 8.52 -28.57
CA GLY A 87 -5.91 9.54 -28.72
C GLY A 87 -6.86 9.71 -27.54
N SER A 88 -6.70 8.95 -26.45
CA SER A 88 -7.52 9.09 -25.25
C SER A 88 -7.08 10.27 -24.39
N LYS A 89 -8.03 11.02 -23.84
CA LYS A 89 -7.75 12.10 -22.88
C LYS A 89 -7.62 11.52 -21.48
N ASP A 90 -6.90 12.22 -20.60
CA ASP A 90 -6.77 11.84 -19.17
C ASP A 90 -8.13 11.63 -18.48
N ASP A 91 -9.18 12.34 -18.91
CA ASP A 91 -10.54 12.14 -18.39
C ASP A 91 -11.19 10.80 -18.74
N ASP A 92 -10.65 10.07 -19.71
CA ASP A 92 -11.11 8.73 -20.07
C ASP A 92 -10.19 7.60 -19.52
N ILE A 93 -9.23 7.96 -18.68
CA ILE A 93 -8.23 7.04 -18.13
C ILE A 93 -8.36 7.01 -16.60
N THR A 94 -8.28 5.81 -16.03
CA THR A 94 -8.00 5.59 -14.61
C THR A 94 -6.93 4.51 -14.48
N ALA A 95 -5.73 4.92 -14.11
CA ALA A 95 -4.74 4.03 -13.52
C ALA A 95 -4.79 4.17 -12.00
N MET A 96 -4.82 3.04 -11.31
CA MET A 96 -4.84 2.97 -9.86
C MET A 96 -3.68 2.12 -9.36
N THR A 97 -3.04 2.52 -8.26
CA THR A 97 -2.09 1.66 -7.54
C THR A 97 -2.51 1.39 -6.11
N VAL A 98 -2.49 0.11 -5.75
CA VAL A 98 -2.63 -0.36 -4.38
C VAL A 98 -1.24 -0.57 -3.79
N LEU A 99 -0.81 0.34 -2.90
CA LEU A 99 0.42 0.20 -2.12
C LEU A 99 0.17 -0.72 -0.93
N ARG A 100 0.68 -1.96 -0.99
CA ARG A 100 0.53 -2.95 0.08
C ARG A 100 1.85 -3.64 0.39
N HIS A 101 1.86 -4.42 1.48
CA HIS A 101 3.07 -5.10 1.98
C HIS A 101 4.25 -4.12 2.11
N ASN A 102 5.37 -4.34 1.43
CA ASN A 102 6.58 -3.51 1.55
C ASN A 102 6.58 -2.28 0.62
N ALA A 103 5.54 -2.04 -0.17
CA ALA A 103 5.39 -0.80 -0.96
C ALA A 103 4.69 0.34 -0.20
N ILE A 104 4.15 0.09 1.00
CA ILE A 104 3.48 1.13 1.81
C ILE A 104 4.29 2.38 2.13
N PRO A 105 5.64 2.39 2.27
CA PRO A 105 6.34 3.64 2.59
C PRO A 105 6.19 4.70 1.48
N PHE A 106 5.86 4.31 0.25
CA PHE A 106 5.63 5.25 -0.86
C PHE A 106 4.38 6.12 -0.65
N ALA A 107 3.48 5.73 0.25
CA ALA A 107 2.34 6.54 0.64
C ALA A 107 2.68 7.59 1.71
N LEU A 108 3.85 7.48 2.34
CA LEU A 108 4.23 8.26 3.52
C LEU A 108 5.11 9.45 3.13
N LYS A 109 4.88 10.58 3.80
CA LYS A 109 5.68 11.80 3.65
C LYS A 109 7.11 11.59 4.12
N SER A 110 8.03 12.36 3.55
CA SER A 110 9.49 12.18 3.75
C SER A 110 9.97 12.35 5.19
N GLU A 111 9.25 13.06 6.07
CA GLU A 111 9.63 13.23 7.48
C GLU A 111 9.73 11.90 8.25
N VAL A 112 8.86 10.93 7.96
CA VAL A 112 8.88 9.63 8.64
C VAL A 112 9.93 8.69 8.04
N TRP A 113 10.37 8.92 6.81
CA TRP A 113 11.41 8.11 6.15
C TRP A 113 12.73 8.17 6.91
N LYS A 114 13.23 9.38 7.18
CA LYS A 114 14.47 9.56 7.93
C LYS A 114 14.33 9.10 9.38
N LYS A 115 13.21 9.41 10.03
CA LYS A 115 12.96 9.08 11.44
C LYS A 115 12.98 7.58 11.73
N TYR A 116 12.30 6.81 10.88
CA TYR A 116 12.12 5.36 11.04
C TYR A 116 13.03 4.53 10.14
N LYS A 117 13.95 5.17 9.40
CA LYS A 117 14.85 4.54 8.44
C LYS A 117 14.11 3.67 7.42
N LEU A 118 13.04 4.21 6.84
CA LEU A 118 12.13 3.42 6.01
C LEU A 118 12.81 2.83 4.76
N GLY A 119 13.81 3.52 4.19
CA GLY A 119 14.62 2.94 3.11
C GLY A 119 15.32 1.64 3.50
N GLU A 120 15.87 1.55 4.71
CA GLU A 120 16.50 0.33 5.24
C GLU A 120 15.45 -0.74 5.53
N VAL A 121 14.34 -0.36 6.19
CA VAL A 121 13.26 -1.27 6.58
C VAL A 121 12.61 -1.95 5.38
N PHE A 122 12.41 -1.20 4.29
CA PHE A 122 11.67 -1.65 3.13
C PHE A 122 12.55 -1.98 1.91
N GLY A 123 13.88 -1.84 2.02
CA GLY A 123 14.81 -2.15 0.93
C GLY A 123 14.71 -1.17 -0.24
N VAL A 124 14.55 0.12 0.07
CA VAL A 124 14.50 1.21 -0.91
C VAL A 124 15.78 2.02 -0.81
N ASN A 125 16.55 2.03 -1.89
CA ASN A 125 17.77 2.82 -1.99
C ASN A 125 17.52 4.14 -2.73
N ASP A 126 18.31 5.15 -2.41
CA ASP A 126 18.46 6.34 -3.22
C ASP A 126 19.35 5.99 -4.42
N ASN A 127 18.81 6.12 -5.63
CA ASN A 127 19.48 5.71 -6.86
C ASN A 127 20.74 6.53 -7.19
N THR A 128 20.89 7.72 -6.59
CA THR A 128 22.07 8.57 -6.81
C THR A 128 23.23 8.19 -5.88
N THR A 129 22.92 7.75 -4.66
CA THR A 129 23.92 7.44 -3.63
C THR A 129 24.12 5.95 -3.38
N ASN A 130 23.19 5.10 -3.83
CA ASN A 130 23.05 3.68 -3.50
C ASN A 130 22.90 3.39 -1.99
N ALA A 131 22.72 4.40 -1.15
CA ALA A 131 22.41 4.24 0.26
C ALA A 131 20.90 4.08 0.47
N ALA A 132 20.50 3.57 1.63
CA ALA A 132 19.09 3.51 2.01
C ALA A 132 18.44 4.91 1.92
N ALA A 133 17.30 5.00 1.24
CA ALA A 133 16.61 6.26 1.02
C ALA A 133 16.14 6.87 2.35
N LEU A 134 16.40 8.17 2.53
CA LEU A 134 16.01 8.95 3.71
C LEU A 134 14.77 9.83 3.49
N ARG A 135 14.22 9.80 2.28
CA ARG A 135 13.02 10.52 1.85
C ARG A 135 12.20 9.62 0.93
N ASN A 136 10.95 9.99 0.67
CA ASN A 136 10.15 9.33 -0.34
C ASN A 136 10.61 9.77 -1.75
N PRO A 137 11.16 8.88 -2.59
CA PRO A 137 11.62 9.26 -3.93
C PRO A 137 10.49 9.21 -4.98
N TYR A 138 9.30 8.73 -4.61
CA TYR A 138 8.23 8.43 -5.58
C TYR A 138 7.03 9.37 -5.50
N TYR A 139 6.90 10.18 -4.44
CA TYR A 139 5.81 11.15 -4.34
C TYR A 139 6.04 12.39 -5.20
N GLU A 140 7.15 13.09 -4.95
CA GLU A 140 7.67 14.21 -5.73
C GLU A 140 9.12 13.89 -6.09
N PRO A 141 9.35 13.16 -7.21
CA PRO A 141 10.67 12.67 -7.59
C PRO A 141 11.63 13.81 -7.91
N GLN A 142 12.90 13.61 -7.61
CA GLN A 142 14.03 14.44 -7.99
C GLN A 142 14.83 13.78 -9.11
N ASN A 143 15.72 14.54 -9.74
CA ASN A 143 16.62 14.00 -10.76
C ASN A 143 17.38 12.77 -10.24
N GLY A 144 17.24 11.65 -10.94
CA GLY A 144 17.86 10.37 -10.58
C GLY A 144 16.96 9.42 -9.79
N ASP A 145 15.83 9.85 -9.25
CA ASP A 145 14.90 8.95 -8.54
C ASP A 145 14.25 7.92 -9.48
N PHE A 146 13.88 8.38 -10.67
CA PHE A 146 13.34 7.55 -11.74
C PHE A 146 14.35 7.33 -12.87
N PRO A 147 14.20 6.24 -13.67
CA PRO A 147 15.11 5.95 -14.77
C PRO A 147 15.08 7.00 -15.89
N MET A 148 14.02 7.80 -15.98
CA MET A 148 13.90 8.90 -16.93
C MET A 148 13.27 10.13 -16.25
N PRO A 149 13.74 11.36 -16.56
CA PRO A 149 13.25 12.59 -15.92
C PRO A 149 11.80 12.96 -16.28
N VAL A 150 11.24 12.35 -17.35
CA VAL A 150 9.86 12.58 -17.80
C VAL A 150 8.84 11.78 -16.99
N ILE A 151 9.29 10.81 -16.18
CA ILE A 151 8.40 9.97 -15.39
C ILE A 151 7.86 10.78 -14.21
N GLN A 152 6.54 10.82 -14.11
CA GLN A 152 5.81 11.59 -13.12
C GLN A 152 5.64 10.80 -11.82
N GLY A 153 5.80 11.49 -10.69
CA GLY A 153 5.56 10.92 -9.36
C GLY A 153 4.08 10.79 -9.01
N ILE A 154 3.80 10.26 -7.81
CA ILE A 154 2.43 10.08 -7.31
C ILE A 154 1.64 11.39 -7.37
N LYS A 155 2.22 12.51 -6.92
CA LYS A 155 1.52 13.81 -6.87
C LYS A 155 1.06 14.27 -8.25
N GLU A 156 1.98 14.34 -9.21
CA GLU A 156 1.65 14.75 -10.58
C GLU A 156 0.69 13.74 -11.25
N MET A 157 0.82 12.45 -10.97
CA MET A 157 -0.13 11.46 -11.48
C MET A 157 -1.53 11.63 -10.87
N GLN A 158 -1.64 12.03 -9.60
CA GLN A 158 -2.92 12.37 -8.97
C GLN A 158 -3.58 13.60 -9.61
N GLU A 159 -2.78 14.62 -9.98
CA GLU A 159 -3.26 15.80 -10.71
C GLU A 159 -3.85 15.44 -12.09
N ARG A 160 -3.38 14.34 -12.70
CA ARG A 160 -3.91 13.77 -13.95
C ARG A 160 -5.14 12.88 -13.75
N GLY A 161 -5.47 12.54 -12.50
CA GLY A 161 -6.60 11.69 -12.13
C GLY A 161 -6.23 10.23 -11.81
N ALA A 162 -4.95 9.89 -11.73
CA ALA A 162 -4.55 8.57 -11.24
C ALA A 162 -4.88 8.42 -9.74
N MET A 163 -5.19 7.20 -9.33
CA MET A 163 -5.68 6.91 -7.98
C MET A 163 -4.65 6.10 -7.20
N PHE A 164 -4.38 6.48 -5.95
CA PHE A 164 -3.45 5.74 -5.09
C PHE A 164 -4.12 5.45 -3.75
N CYS A 165 -3.96 4.21 -3.28
CA CYS A 165 -4.38 3.85 -1.93
C CYS A 165 -3.30 3.04 -1.20
N VAL A 166 -3.35 3.06 0.13
CA VAL A 166 -2.42 2.34 0.99
C VAL A 166 -3.13 1.37 1.94
N CYS A 167 -2.55 0.18 2.08
CA CYS A 167 -3.07 -0.89 2.93
C CYS A 167 -2.89 -0.56 4.43
N ASN A 168 -3.99 -0.28 5.14
CA ASN A 168 -3.96 0.01 6.57
C ASN A 168 -3.49 -1.16 7.43
N LEU A 169 -3.85 -2.40 7.05
CA LEU A 169 -3.34 -3.60 7.71
C LEU A 169 -1.80 -3.65 7.65
N ALA A 170 -1.20 -3.31 6.51
CA ALA A 170 0.25 -3.28 6.38
C ALA A 170 0.86 -2.11 7.16
N LEU A 171 0.24 -0.92 7.14
CA LEU A 171 0.66 0.21 7.99
C LEU A 171 0.76 -0.21 9.46
N SER A 172 -0.30 -0.83 10.02
CA SER A 172 -0.33 -1.31 11.41
C SER A 172 0.76 -2.34 11.72
N VAL A 173 0.92 -3.35 10.86
CA VAL A 173 1.92 -4.43 11.08
C VAL A 173 3.33 -3.87 11.07
N TYR A 174 3.70 -3.09 10.04
CA TYR A 174 5.07 -2.59 9.90
C TYR A 174 5.38 -1.47 10.91
N SER A 175 4.43 -0.57 11.20
CA SER A 175 4.63 0.45 12.23
C SER A 175 4.84 -0.19 13.60
N GLY A 176 4.10 -1.27 13.90
CA GLY A 176 4.27 -2.03 15.14
C GLY A 176 5.64 -2.70 15.25
N ALA A 177 6.09 -3.36 14.19
CA ALA A 177 7.41 -4.00 14.15
C ALA A 177 8.56 -2.97 14.27
N VAL A 178 8.44 -1.82 13.59
CA VAL A 178 9.42 -0.73 13.71
C VAL A 178 9.42 -0.14 15.11
N ALA A 179 8.23 0.06 15.72
CA ALA A 179 8.12 0.56 17.09
C ALA A 179 8.81 -0.38 18.08
N GLU A 180 8.58 -1.69 17.97
CA GLU A 180 9.22 -2.70 18.81
C GLU A 180 10.75 -2.66 18.67
N LYS A 181 11.27 -2.66 17.44
CA LYS A 181 12.73 -2.58 17.17
C LYS A 181 13.36 -1.31 17.77
N MET A 182 12.61 -0.22 17.85
CA MET A 182 13.08 1.07 18.37
C MET A 182 12.74 1.29 19.86
N GLY A 183 12.06 0.36 20.53
CA GLY A 183 11.60 0.54 21.91
C GLY A 183 10.57 1.66 22.08
N LEU A 184 9.76 1.93 21.05
CA LEU A 184 8.74 2.96 21.02
C LEU A 184 7.33 2.38 21.25
N ASP A 185 6.38 3.25 21.58
CA ASP A 185 4.97 2.87 21.70
C ASP A 185 4.35 2.59 20.32
N ALA A 186 3.88 1.37 20.10
CA ALA A 186 3.33 0.94 18.81
C ALA A 186 2.10 1.73 18.35
N LYS A 187 1.23 2.17 19.27
CA LYS A 187 0.04 2.94 18.92
C LYS A 187 0.41 4.35 18.46
N LYS A 188 1.38 4.98 19.13
CA LYS A 188 1.90 6.29 18.72
C LYS A 188 2.59 6.23 17.35
N VAL A 189 3.43 5.22 17.11
CA VAL A 189 4.11 5.07 15.81
C VAL A 189 3.11 4.78 14.69
N TYR A 190 2.11 3.92 14.94
CA TYR A 190 1.02 3.68 13.98
C TYR A 190 0.27 4.97 13.64
N GLN A 191 -0.15 5.74 14.65
CA GLN A 191 -0.87 6.98 14.42
C GLN A 191 -0.01 7.99 13.65
N GLU A 192 1.28 8.09 13.99
CA GLU A 192 2.21 8.96 13.25
C GLU A 192 2.37 8.55 11.79
N TRP A 193 2.39 7.25 11.48
CA TRP A 193 2.41 6.77 10.09
C TRP A 193 1.12 7.09 9.36
N VAL A 194 -0.04 6.91 10.01
CA VAL A 194 -1.34 7.29 9.45
C VAL A 194 -1.40 8.79 9.15
N ASP A 195 -0.95 9.64 10.06
CA ASP A 195 -0.92 11.10 9.88
C ASP A 195 0.09 11.55 8.82
N ALA A 196 1.12 10.72 8.59
CA ALA A 196 2.12 10.91 7.55
C ALA A 196 1.68 10.40 6.17
N VAL A 197 0.52 9.76 6.01
CA VAL A 197 -0.01 9.44 4.67
C VAL A 197 -0.32 10.76 3.94
N HIS A 198 0.08 10.85 2.67
CA HIS A 198 -0.28 12.01 1.83
C HIS A 198 -1.80 12.11 1.67
N ALA A 199 -2.37 13.32 1.76
CA ALA A 199 -3.82 13.52 1.90
C ALA A 199 -4.66 12.94 0.76
N GLU A 200 -4.13 12.89 -0.46
CA GLU A 200 -4.84 12.34 -1.63
C GLU A 200 -4.67 10.83 -1.81
N ILE A 201 -3.85 10.18 -0.97
CA ILE A 201 -3.69 8.72 -0.96
C ILE A 201 -4.71 8.13 0.01
N GLN A 202 -5.66 7.34 -0.50
CA GLN A 202 -6.71 6.77 0.33
C GLN A 202 -6.15 5.67 1.23
N ILE A 203 -6.39 5.76 2.54
CA ILE A 203 -6.17 4.63 3.44
C ILE A 203 -7.33 3.65 3.26
N VAL A 204 -7.03 2.41 2.87
CA VAL A 204 -8.01 1.33 2.68
C VAL A 204 -7.81 0.24 3.74
N PRO A 205 -8.86 -0.55 4.07
CA PRO A 205 -8.78 -1.55 5.14
C PRO A 205 -7.69 -2.59 4.89
N SER A 206 -7.61 -3.07 3.65
CA SER A 206 -6.49 -3.88 3.16
C SER A 206 -6.30 -3.68 1.65
N GLY A 207 -5.07 -3.88 1.18
CA GLY A 207 -4.77 -3.82 -0.25
C GLY A 207 -5.49 -4.91 -1.05
N VAL A 208 -5.64 -6.10 -0.49
CA VAL A 208 -6.35 -7.22 -1.16
C VAL A 208 -7.83 -6.88 -1.38
N TRP A 209 -8.46 -6.25 -0.38
CA TRP A 209 -9.83 -5.74 -0.51
C TRP A 209 -9.92 -4.66 -1.59
N ALA A 210 -8.96 -3.71 -1.62
CA ALA A 210 -8.96 -2.64 -2.63
C ALA A 210 -8.78 -3.16 -4.06
N LEU A 211 -7.93 -4.18 -4.27
CA LEU A 211 -7.79 -4.85 -5.56
C LEU A 211 -9.10 -5.50 -6.02
N GLY A 212 -9.84 -6.11 -5.09
CA GLY A 212 -11.16 -6.68 -5.37
C GLY A 212 -12.19 -5.60 -5.73
N ARG A 213 -12.20 -4.48 -5.01
CA ARG A 213 -13.09 -3.33 -5.31
C ARG A 213 -12.78 -2.67 -6.65
N ALA A 214 -11.50 -2.52 -6.99
CA ALA A 214 -11.10 -1.99 -8.29
C ALA A 214 -11.60 -2.88 -9.44
N GLN A 215 -11.46 -4.21 -9.32
CA GLN A 215 -11.99 -5.15 -10.31
C GLN A 215 -13.52 -5.12 -10.42
N GLN A 216 -14.24 -4.99 -9.29
CA GLN A 216 -15.70 -4.81 -9.30
C GLN A 216 -16.13 -3.53 -10.02
N ASN A 217 -15.27 -2.51 -10.06
CA ASN A 217 -15.46 -1.26 -10.80
C ASN A 217 -14.86 -1.30 -12.22
N GLY A 218 -14.52 -2.50 -12.72
CA GLY A 218 -14.11 -2.73 -14.11
C GLY A 218 -12.64 -2.45 -14.41
N CYS A 219 -11.77 -2.30 -13.40
CA CYS A 219 -10.33 -2.23 -13.64
C CYS A 219 -9.77 -3.59 -14.03
N GLY A 220 -8.93 -3.62 -15.08
CA GLY A 220 -8.02 -4.75 -15.32
C GLY A 220 -6.96 -4.83 -14.22
N TYR A 221 -6.43 -6.02 -13.97
CA TYR A 221 -5.42 -6.26 -12.91
C TYR A 221 -4.04 -6.50 -13.51
N ILE A 222 -3.02 -5.82 -12.97
CA ILE A 222 -1.61 -6.09 -13.26
C ILE A 222 -0.85 -6.23 -11.94
N PHE A 223 -0.10 -7.33 -11.81
CA PHE A 223 0.83 -7.49 -10.70
C PHE A 223 2.09 -6.66 -10.96
N ALA A 224 2.39 -5.72 -10.06
CA ALA A 224 3.53 -4.80 -10.16
C ALA A 224 4.58 -5.05 -9.08
N GLY A 225 4.59 -6.23 -8.46
CA GLY A 225 5.64 -6.67 -7.55
C GLY A 225 6.69 -7.57 -8.21
N ASN A 226 7.64 -8.03 -7.40
CA ASN A 226 8.71 -8.97 -7.74
C ASN A 226 8.87 -10.09 -6.70
#